data_AF-A0A507EF09-F1
#
_entry.id   AF-A0A507EF09-F1
#
_cell.length_a   1.000
_cell.length_b   1.000
_cell.length_c   1.000
_cell.angle_alpha   90.00
_cell.angle_beta   90.00
_cell.angle_gamma   90.00
#
_symmetry.space_group_name_H-M   'P 1'
#
loop_
_entity.id
_entity.type
_entity.pdbx_description
1 polymer ?
#
loop_
_entity_poly.entity_id
_entity_poly.type
_entity_poly.pdbx_seq_one_letter_code
_entity_poly.pdbx_strand_id
1 'polypeptide(L)'
;MHVTALTTLLVATLLSVHAAPAVVMKRHPRPAMLARQVEPVIIPTATEIVATELAAATATATAPAASQVIVPPAVPAPSLCRRAGCNSELCVAASENTVLSPCIWKAEFACYKKAECGYDPMVGACGWKQTEALLSCIDEATP
;
A
#
# COMPACT_ATOMS: atom_id res chain seq x y z
N MET A 1 -32.21 -58.07 -19.43
CA MET A 1 -33.05 -57.03 -18.79
C MET A 1 -32.40 -56.39 -17.54
N HIS A 2 -31.06 -56.45 -17.38
CA HIS A 2 -30.38 -55.91 -16.17
C HIS A 2 -29.68 -54.55 -16.37
N VAL A 3 -29.53 -54.10 -17.63
CA VAL A 3 -28.80 -52.86 -17.95
C VAL A 3 -29.62 -51.60 -17.59
N THR A 4 -30.95 -51.67 -17.69
CA THR A 4 -31.85 -50.55 -17.38
C THR A 4 -32.01 -50.28 -15.88
N ALA A 5 -31.79 -51.29 -15.04
CA ALA A 5 -31.84 -51.15 -13.58
C ALA A 5 -30.58 -50.46 -13.03
N LEU A 6 -29.43 -50.68 -13.67
CA LEU A 6 -28.16 -50.09 -13.23
C LEU A 6 -28.08 -48.60 -13.58
N THR A 7 -28.59 -48.20 -14.75
CA THR A 7 -28.62 -46.79 -15.18
C THR A 7 -29.58 -45.95 -14.35
N THR A 8 -30.72 -46.50 -13.94
CA THR A 8 -31.68 -45.79 -13.07
C THR A 8 -31.15 -45.56 -11.66
N LEU A 9 -30.41 -46.52 -11.08
CA LEU A 9 -29.74 -46.32 -9.80
C LEU A 9 -28.66 -45.23 -9.85
N LEU A 10 -27.84 -45.21 -10.93
CA LEU A 10 -26.77 -44.23 -11.10
C LEU A 10 -27.29 -42.80 -11.27
N VAL A 11 -28.42 -42.62 -11.97
CA VAL A 11 -29.06 -41.31 -12.12
C VAL A 11 -29.66 -40.83 -10.79
N ALA A 12 -30.27 -41.74 -10.01
CA ALA A 12 -30.85 -41.40 -8.71
C ALA A 12 -29.78 -40.98 -7.67
N THR A 13 -28.60 -41.61 -7.68
CA THR A 13 -27.50 -41.23 -6.79
C THR A 13 -26.87 -39.90 -7.19
N LEU A 14 -26.73 -39.60 -8.49
CA LEU A 14 -26.20 -38.32 -8.98
C LEU A 14 -27.10 -37.12 -8.65
N LEU A 15 -28.43 -37.27 -8.70
CA LEU A 15 -29.37 -36.20 -8.32
C LEU A 15 -29.31 -35.87 -6.82
N SER A 16 -28.97 -36.85 -5.98
CA SER A 16 -28.97 -36.67 -4.51
C SER A 16 -27.77 -35.86 -3.99
N VAL A 17 -26.69 -35.73 -4.76
CA VAL A 17 -25.45 -35.04 -4.35
C VAL A 17 -25.54 -33.51 -4.55
N HIS A 18 -26.51 -33.01 -5.31
CA HIS A 18 -26.62 -31.59 -5.67
C HIS A 18 -27.50 -30.75 -4.72
N ALA A 19 -28.01 -31.32 -3.63
CA ALA A 19 -28.74 -30.58 -2.61
C ALA A 19 -27.76 -29.85 -1.68
N ALA A 20 -27.16 -28.76 -2.16
CA ALA A 20 -26.39 -27.85 -1.31
C ALA A 20 -27.33 -27.12 -0.33
N PRO A 21 -26.97 -27.01 0.96
CA PRO A 21 -27.75 -26.21 1.90
C PRO A 21 -27.68 -24.74 1.50
N ALA A 22 -28.84 -24.08 1.43
CA ALA A 22 -28.92 -22.64 1.23
C ALA A 22 -28.29 -21.92 2.42
N VAL A 23 -27.05 -21.45 2.25
CA VAL A 23 -26.38 -20.59 3.22
C VAL A 23 -27.05 -19.21 3.18
N VAL A 24 -27.87 -18.93 4.20
CA VAL A 24 -28.43 -17.59 4.42
C VAL A 24 -27.28 -16.67 4.85
N MET A 25 -26.71 -15.92 3.91
CA MET A 25 -25.76 -14.88 4.22
C MET A 25 -26.47 -13.74 4.98
N LYS A 26 -26.15 -13.60 6.27
CA LYS A 26 -26.49 -12.40 7.05
C LYS A 26 -25.84 -11.20 6.37
N ARG A 27 -26.65 -10.32 5.78
CA ARG A 27 -26.19 -9.05 5.23
C ARG A 27 -25.73 -8.19 6.40
N HIS A 28 -24.42 -8.02 6.55
CA HIS A 28 -23.89 -7.01 7.46
C HIS A 28 -24.25 -5.63 6.92
N PRO A 29 -24.72 -4.69 7.76
CA PRO A 29 -24.93 -3.31 7.35
C PRO A 29 -23.58 -2.74 6.86
N ARG A 30 -23.60 -2.13 5.67
CA ARG A 30 -22.42 -1.45 5.13
C ARG A 30 -21.98 -0.39 6.15
N PRO A 31 -20.69 -0.34 6.53
CA PRO A 31 -20.21 0.80 7.30
C PRO A 31 -20.45 2.05 6.47
N ALA A 32 -21.05 3.06 7.10
CA ALA A 32 -21.20 4.38 6.49
C ALA A 32 -19.80 4.88 6.14
N MET A 33 -19.48 4.90 4.85
CA MET A 33 -18.31 5.61 4.33
C MET A 33 -18.47 7.05 4.76
N LEU A 34 -17.68 7.50 5.73
CA LEU A 34 -17.52 8.92 5.98
C LEU A 34 -17.01 9.53 4.67
N ALA A 35 -17.89 10.29 4.01
CA ALA A 35 -17.51 11.12 2.89
C ALA A 35 -16.42 12.07 3.40
N ARG A 36 -15.20 11.88 2.91
CA ARG A 36 -14.08 12.80 3.11
C ARG A 36 -14.50 14.12 2.47
N GLN A 37 -14.99 15.05 3.28
CA GLN A 37 -15.28 16.41 2.87
C GLN A 37 -13.95 17.07 2.52
N VAL A 38 -13.65 17.12 1.22
CA VAL A 38 -12.60 17.98 0.69
C VAL A 38 -13.24 19.36 0.56
N GLU A 39 -13.05 20.22 1.56
CA GLU A 39 -13.39 21.63 1.39
C GLU A 39 -12.49 22.23 0.30
N PRO A 40 -13.07 22.96 -0.67
CA PRO A 40 -12.29 23.58 -1.73
C PRO A 40 -11.42 24.69 -1.13
N VAL A 41 -10.11 24.50 -1.19
CA VAL A 41 -9.14 25.56 -0.92
C VAL A 41 -9.31 26.62 -2.03
N ILE A 42 -9.96 27.72 -1.67
CA ILE A 42 -10.04 28.90 -2.53
C ILE A 42 -8.65 29.55 -2.52
N ILE A 43 -7.90 29.37 -3.60
CA ILE A 43 -6.67 30.12 -3.84
C ILE A 43 -7.07 31.47 -4.46
N PRO A 44 -6.82 32.62 -3.81
CA PRO A 44 -7.13 33.91 -4.39
C PRO A 44 -6.23 34.18 -5.60
N THR A 45 -6.85 34.45 -6.75
CA THR A 45 -6.18 34.85 -7.98
C THR A 45 -5.54 36.23 -7.80
N ALA A 46 -4.33 36.39 -8.33
CA ALA A 46 -3.36 37.45 -8.01
C ALA A 46 -3.69 38.90 -8.47
N THR A 47 -4.96 39.31 -8.50
CA THR A 47 -5.37 40.54 -9.21
C THR A 47 -5.91 41.67 -8.33
N GLU A 48 -5.98 41.53 -7.00
CA GLU A 48 -6.53 42.58 -6.12
C GLU A 48 -5.53 43.26 -5.17
N ILE A 49 -4.22 43.14 -5.41
CA ILE A 49 -3.20 43.79 -4.56
C ILE A 49 -2.70 45.11 -5.19
N VAL A 50 -3.61 46.00 -5.60
CA VAL A 50 -3.24 47.38 -5.99
C VAL A 50 -4.29 48.37 -5.52
N ALA A 51 -4.21 48.79 -4.26
CA ALA A 51 -4.49 50.16 -3.83
C ALA A 51 -4.40 50.24 -2.32
N THR A 52 -3.84 51.34 -1.83
CA THR A 52 -3.75 51.76 -0.43
C THR A 52 -2.58 51.15 0.31
N GLU A 53 -1.46 51.89 0.38
CA GLU A 53 -0.85 52.35 1.64
C GLU A 53 0.23 53.39 1.29
N LEU A 54 -0.23 54.63 1.06
CA LEU A 54 0.62 55.82 1.09
C LEU A 54 0.35 56.52 2.43
N ALA A 55 1.03 56.09 3.50
CA ALA A 55 1.13 56.86 4.73
C ALA A 55 2.37 56.45 5.54
N ALA A 56 3.38 57.32 5.47
CA ALA A 56 4.28 57.73 6.54
C ALA A 56 4.79 56.69 7.56
N ALA A 57 6.07 56.34 7.45
CA ALA A 57 6.98 56.29 8.61
C ALA A 57 8.45 56.27 8.15
N THR A 58 9.09 57.43 8.26
CA THR A 58 10.54 57.54 8.44
C THR A 58 10.96 56.81 9.71
N ALA A 59 11.73 55.73 9.57
CA ALA A 59 12.56 55.19 10.66
C ALA A 59 13.87 54.63 10.10
N THR A 60 14.95 55.19 10.63
CA THR A 60 16.33 55.03 10.21
C THR A 60 16.95 53.76 10.80
N ALA A 61 17.56 52.96 9.92
CA ALA A 61 18.79 52.19 10.08
C ALA A 61 18.95 51.10 11.16
N THR A 62 19.45 49.97 10.63
CA THR A 62 20.38 48.98 11.22
C THR A 62 19.75 47.75 11.88
N ALA A 63 19.28 46.83 11.05
CA ALA A 63 19.27 45.42 11.39
C ALA A 63 20.45 44.73 10.67
N PRO A 64 21.28 43.92 11.36
CA PRO A 64 22.30 43.14 10.68
C PRO A 64 21.59 42.13 9.77
N ALA A 65 22.11 41.96 8.56
CA ALA A 65 21.67 40.93 7.64
C ALA A 65 21.83 39.55 8.30
N ALA A 66 20.75 39.07 8.91
CA ALA A 66 20.63 37.68 9.30
C ALA A 66 20.63 36.89 7.99
N SER A 67 21.79 36.28 7.70
CA SER A 67 21.95 35.31 6.64
C SER A 67 21.00 34.16 6.94
N GLN A 68 19.81 34.19 6.34
CA GLN A 68 18.86 33.11 6.38
C GLN A 68 19.49 31.99 5.57
N VAL A 69 20.23 31.11 6.26
CA VAL A 69 20.65 29.83 5.70
C VAL A 69 19.35 29.11 5.37
N ILE A 70 19.02 29.07 4.09
CA ILE A 70 17.97 28.22 3.55
C ILE A 70 18.47 26.80 3.80
N VAL A 71 18.13 26.25 4.96
CA VAL A 71 18.30 24.82 5.22
C VAL A 71 17.38 24.15 4.21
N PRO A 72 17.91 23.40 3.24
CA PRO A 72 17.08 22.61 2.35
C PRO A 72 16.13 21.79 3.23
N PRO A 73 14.84 21.61 2.85
CA PRO A 73 13.99 20.69 3.59
C PRO A 73 14.77 19.39 3.74
N ALA A 74 15.02 18.99 4.98
CA ALA A 74 15.85 17.83 5.28
C ALA A 74 15.24 16.65 4.53
N VAL A 75 15.88 16.23 3.43
CA VAL A 75 15.52 14.99 2.77
C VAL A 75 15.73 13.94 3.86
N PRO A 76 14.67 13.26 4.33
CA PRO A 76 14.83 12.30 5.40
C PRO A 76 15.94 11.34 4.98
N ALA A 77 16.93 11.16 5.85
CA ALA A 77 18.03 10.22 5.61
C ALA A 77 17.41 8.88 5.16
N PRO A 78 18.00 8.19 4.16
CA PRO A 78 17.41 6.98 3.61
C PRO A 78 17.07 6.06 4.78
N SER A 79 15.79 5.74 4.93
CA SER A 79 15.33 4.87 6.00
C SER A 79 16.10 3.57 5.87
N LEU A 80 16.83 3.17 6.91
CA LEU A 80 17.43 1.84 6.94
C LEU A 80 16.32 0.83 6.67
N CYS A 81 16.47 -0.02 5.65
CA CYS A 81 15.46 -1.02 5.32
C CYS A 81 15.77 -2.33 6.03
N ARG A 82 14.73 -3.06 6.43
CA ARG A 82 14.86 -4.37 7.08
C ARG A 82 13.88 -5.37 6.50
N ARG A 83 14.28 -6.64 6.55
CA ARG A 83 13.39 -7.77 6.28
C ARG A 83 12.39 -7.91 7.42
N ALA A 84 11.15 -8.24 7.07
CA ALA A 84 10.06 -8.44 8.01
C ALA A 84 9.06 -9.45 7.42
N GLY A 85 7.98 -9.70 8.16
CA GLY A 85 7.00 -10.73 7.83
C GLY A 85 7.39 -12.11 8.36
N CYS A 86 6.40 -12.98 8.45
CA CYS A 86 6.53 -14.29 9.09
C CYS A 86 7.49 -15.21 8.33
N ASN A 87 7.56 -15.03 7.00
CA ASN A 87 8.41 -15.79 6.09
C ASN A 87 9.56 -14.95 5.52
N SER A 88 9.82 -13.76 6.08
CA SER A 88 10.76 -12.76 5.55
C SER A 88 10.39 -12.26 4.15
N GLU A 89 9.10 -12.21 3.85
CA GLU A 89 8.50 -11.81 2.57
C GLU A 89 8.35 -10.29 2.42
N LEU A 90 8.52 -9.51 3.49
CA LEU A 90 8.39 -8.06 3.48
C LEU A 90 9.75 -7.37 3.59
N CYS A 91 9.90 -6.26 2.89
CA CYS A 91 11.00 -5.31 3.05
C CYS A 91 10.40 -3.95 3.43
N VAL A 92 10.71 -3.48 4.64
CA VAL A 92 10.04 -2.32 5.24
C VAL A 92 11.07 -1.36 5.85
N ALA A 93 10.63 -0.15 6.18
CA ALA A 93 11.47 0.78 6.93
C ALA A 93 11.78 0.22 8.33
N ALA A 94 13.02 0.37 8.79
CA ALA A 94 13.44 -0.10 10.10
C ALA A 94 12.75 0.63 11.25
N SER A 95 12.25 1.85 11.00
CA SER A 95 11.42 2.62 11.94
C SER A 95 10.01 2.05 12.14
N GLU A 96 9.55 1.12 11.28
CA GLU A 96 8.27 0.47 11.46
C GLU A 96 8.38 -0.59 12.57
N ASN A 97 7.76 -0.30 13.72
CA ASN A 97 7.83 -1.17 14.90
C ASN A 97 6.87 -2.36 14.82
N THR A 98 5.73 -2.21 14.15
CA THR A 98 4.70 -3.26 14.05
C THR A 98 4.47 -3.60 12.59
N VAL A 99 4.84 -4.81 12.20
CA VAL A 99 4.63 -5.34 10.85
C VAL A 99 3.82 -6.62 10.99
N LEU A 100 2.60 -6.61 10.47
CA LEU A 100 1.70 -7.74 10.49
C LEU A 100 1.69 -8.41 9.12
N SER A 101 1.90 -9.72 9.09
CA SER A 101 1.83 -10.54 7.89
C SER A 101 1.13 -11.86 8.22
N PRO A 102 0.33 -12.43 7.31
CA PRO A 102 -0.16 -13.79 7.47
C PRO A 102 1.00 -14.79 7.58
N CYS A 103 0.96 -15.67 8.58
CA CYS A 103 1.94 -16.76 8.71
C CYS A 103 1.57 -17.97 7.84
N ILE A 104 1.36 -17.72 6.55
CA ILE A 104 1.09 -18.76 5.55
C ILE A 104 2.34 -18.93 4.72
N TRP A 105 2.78 -20.17 4.51
CA TRP A 105 3.90 -20.45 3.63
C TRP A 105 3.43 -20.51 2.17
N LYS A 106 4.14 -19.81 1.29
CA LYS A 106 4.05 -19.98 -0.17
C LYS A 106 5.46 -20.18 -0.73
N ALA A 107 5.59 -20.93 -1.82
CA ALA A 107 6.89 -21.35 -2.34
C ALA A 107 7.77 -20.17 -2.78
N GLU A 108 7.16 -19.13 -3.37
CA GLU A 108 7.83 -17.92 -3.83
C GLU A 108 8.51 -17.14 -2.69
N PHE A 109 8.08 -17.32 -1.44
CA PHE A 109 8.71 -16.63 -0.31
C PHE A 109 10.16 -17.09 -0.07
N ALA A 110 10.53 -18.28 -0.54
CA ALA A 110 11.91 -18.74 -0.50
C ALA A 110 12.85 -17.84 -1.35
N CYS A 111 12.34 -17.22 -2.41
CA CYS A 111 13.11 -16.34 -3.30
C CYS A 111 13.59 -15.08 -2.58
N TYR A 112 12.78 -14.53 -1.68
CA TYR A 112 13.14 -13.32 -0.93
C TYR A 112 14.36 -13.52 -0.05
N LYS A 113 14.67 -14.74 0.41
CA LYS A 113 15.87 -15.01 1.23
C LYS A 113 17.18 -14.58 0.56
N LYS A 114 17.24 -14.62 -0.77
CA LYS A 114 18.40 -14.20 -1.58
C LYS A 114 18.25 -12.80 -2.16
N ALA A 115 17.04 -12.24 -2.18
CA ALA A 115 16.76 -10.91 -2.71
C ALA A 115 17.41 -9.80 -1.87
N GLU A 116 17.70 -8.66 -2.47
CA GLU A 116 18.21 -7.48 -1.76
C GLU A 116 17.02 -6.62 -1.24
N CYS A 117 16.99 -6.35 0.06
CA CYS A 117 16.02 -5.44 0.68
C CYS A 117 16.70 -4.08 0.88
N GLY A 118 16.16 -3.02 0.27
CA GLY A 118 16.78 -1.70 0.26
C GLY A 118 15.79 -0.59 -0.04
N TYR A 119 16.28 0.65 -0.02
CA TYR A 119 15.48 1.82 -0.37
C TYR A 119 15.34 1.93 -1.89
N ASP A 120 14.10 1.99 -2.37
CA ASP A 120 13.79 2.23 -3.78
C ASP A 120 13.59 3.75 -3.99
N PRO A 121 14.50 4.43 -4.73
CA PRO A 121 14.39 5.86 -4.97
C PRO A 121 13.31 6.22 -5.99
N MET A 122 12.85 5.28 -6.82
CA MET A 122 11.78 5.52 -7.80
C MET A 122 10.42 5.54 -7.11
N VAL A 123 10.22 4.67 -6.13
CA VAL A 123 9.00 4.61 -5.31
C VAL A 123 9.07 5.53 -4.09
N GLY A 124 10.27 5.81 -3.59
CA GLY A 124 10.51 6.61 -2.40
C GLY A 124 10.27 5.85 -1.09
N ALA A 125 10.48 4.53 -1.08
CA ALA A 125 10.19 3.66 0.07
C ALA A 125 11.11 2.43 0.12
N CYS A 126 11.14 1.72 1.24
CA CYS A 126 11.80 0.40 1.30
C CYS A 126 11.04 -0.63 0.44
N GLY A 127 11.79 -1.44 -0.29
CA GLY A 127 11.24 -2.46 -1.17
C GLY A 127 12.26 -3.51 -1.58
N TRP A 128 11.77 -4.60 -2.16
CA TRP A 128 12.63 -5.61 -2.77
C TRP A 128 13.18 -5.10 -4.09
N LYS A 129 14.49 -5.19 -4.26
CA LYS A 129 15.14 -4.89 -5.54
C LYS A 129 14.70 -5.90 -6.59
N GLN A 130 14.07 -5.41 -7.65
CA GLN A 130 13.54 -6.23 -8.75
C GLN A 130 14.68 -6.65 -9.69
N THR A 131 15.44 -7.66 -9.28
CA THR A 131 16.46 -8.28 -10.13
C THR A 131 15.85 -9.40 -10.97
N GLU A 132 16.43 -9.68 -12.13
CA GLU A 132 16.02 -10.81 -12.98
C GLU A 132 16.01 -12.12 -12.19
N ALA A 133 17.04 -12.37 -11.36
CA ALA A 133 17.12 -13.56 -10.51
C ALA A 133 15.96 -13.69 -9.51
N LEU A 134 15.46 -12.57 -8.96
CA LEU A 134 14.30 -12.59 -8.07
C LEU A 134 13.03 -12.92 -8.84
N LEU A 135 12.82 -12.24 -9.97
CA LEU A 135 11.62 -12.41 -10.81
C LEU A 135 11.50 -13.85 -11.32
N SER A 136 12.57 -14.40 -11.90
CA SER A 136 12.56 -15.78 -12.39
C SER A 136 12.30 -16.80 -11.29
N CYS A 137 12.86 -16.60 -10.09
CA CYS A 137 12.60 -17.49 -8.96
C CYS A 137 11.13 -17.47 -8.53
N ILE A 138 10.51 -16.28 -8.48
CA ILE A 138 9.10 -16.14 -8.12
C ILE A 138 8.21 -16.81 -9.18
N ASP A 139 8.52 -16.58 -10.46
CA ASP A 139 7.78 -17.16 -11.58
C ASP A 139 7.86 -18.70 -11.58
N GLU A 140 9.04 -19.28 -11.34
CA GLU A 140 9.22 -20.73 -11.22
C GLU A 140 8.52 -21.33 -9.99
N ALA A 141 8.43 -20.56 -8.90
CA ALA A 141 7.83 -21.01 -7.65
C ALA A 141 6.30 -20.86 -7.61
N THR A 142 5.70 -20.13 -8.57
CA THR A 142 4.26 -19.89 -8.62
C THR A 142 3.63 -20.84 -9.66
N PRO A 143 2.91 -21.90 -9.24
CA PRO A 143 2.32 -22.89 -10.16
C PRO A 143 1.13 -22.37 -10.97
#